data_AF-A0A1I1I9B8-F1
#
_entry.id   AF-A0A1I1I9B8-F1
#
_cell.length_a   1.000
_cell.length_b   1.000
_cell.length_c   1.000
_cell.angle_alpha   90.00
_cell.angle_beta   90.00
_cell.angle_gamma   90.00
#
_symmetry.space_group_name_H-M   'P 1'
#
loop_
_entity.id
_entity.type
_entity.pdbx_description
1 polymer ?
#
loop_
_entity_poly.entity_id
_entity_poly.type
_entity_poly.pdbx_seq_one_letter_code
_entity_poly.pdbx_strand_id
1 'polypeptide(L)'
;MRTQNSLMPLLSRIMLCYCCLVGCSGAPEQDARKDVDPRRPSFSPIVGIDFYEVRRSFDNGLAYDSIGFVQEPEWHIKFTREDAVQIYVPGSDSSFNFKITHDHDSFFHFAREAWKVIDLHPDSIMLQRLSLDGLKVNKIRSNVYMRFYAKEYLSRLGTPLAELRKPRRQDSLFVQHMVARANRNLNNVDSSYSSKNYPKLVSKSPILEIKRRRYTDSVELTKRSAAYEYLYPEYDIVIHKAYKDFYHTFSILVGPDGKLRLGKFFVMPEFEESRRKVLTGIIEVYLQNLLDIQPATTLGIPHNSVVYLSVRGRMDKT
;
A
#
# COMPACT_ATOMS: atom_id res chain seq x y z
N MET A 1 -59.23 -14.85 -81.52
CA MET A 1 -58.62 -15.23 -80.22
C MET A 1 -59.77 -15.50 -79.26
N ARG A 2 -60.17 -16.77 -79.09
CA ARG A 2 -59.85 -17.64 -77.91
C ARG A 2 -60.31 -16.98 -76.60
N THR A 3 -61.26 -17.45 -75.80
CA THR A 3 -61.89 -18.78 -75.51
C THR A 3 -63.18 -18.48 -74.71
N GLN A 4 -64.37 -18.99 -75.03
CA GLN A 4 -64.99 -20.27 -74.59
C GLN A 4 -64.96 -20.59 -73.08
N ASN A 5 -66.18 -20.74 -72.51
CA ASN A 5 -66.67 -21.83 -71.62
C ASN A 5 -65.98 -22.01 -70.24
N SER A 6 -66.63 -22.35 -69.13
CA SER A 6 -68.00 -22.78 -68.81
C SER A 6 -68.08 -23.21 -67.32
N LEU A 7 -69.32 -23.27 -66.78
CA LEU A 7 -69.86 -24.26 -65.81
C LEU A 7 -69.23 -24.30 -64.38
N MET A 8 -69.96 -23.86 -63.33
CA MET A 8 -70.93 -24.61 -62.47
C MET A 8 -70.25 -25.47 -61.35
N PRO A 9 -70.96 -25.98 -60.32
CA PRO A 9 -71.76 -25.33 -59.27
C PRO A 9 -71.48 -25.92 -57.85
N LEU A 10 -72.39 -25.61 -56.90
CA LEU A 10 -72.90 -26.53 -55.86
C LEU A 10 -72.15 -26.64 -54.51
N LEU A 11 -72.72 -25.91 -53.53
CA LEU A 11 -73.23 -26.42 -52.24
C LEU A 11 -72.75 -27.83 -51.80
N SER A 12 -72.03 -27.88 -50.68
CA SER A 12 -71.97 -29.10 -49.87
C SER A 12 -71.69 -28.77 -48.39
N ARG A 13 -72.70 -29.08 -47.57
CA ARG A 13 -72.61 -29.62 -46.20
C ARG A 13 -72.26 -28.68 -45.03
N ILE A 14 -73.35 -28.30 -44.38
CA ILE A 14 -73.59 -28.27 -42.93
C ILE A 14 -72.86 -29.43 -42.21
N MET A 15 -72.07 -29.11 -41.16
CA MET A 15 -71.92 -29.93 -39.93
C MET A 15 -71.22 -29.06 -38.85
N LEU A 16 -71.92 -28.52 -37.85
CA LEU A 16 -72.33 -29.12 -36.57
C LEU A 16 -71.19 -29.38 -35.56
N CYS A 17 -71.39 -28.79 -34.37
CA CYS A 17 -70.95 -29.22 -33.04
C CYS A 17 -69.48 -29.08 -32.59
N TYR A 18 -69.25 -28.01 -31.82
CA TYR A 18 -69.02 -28.07 -30.36
C TYR A 18 -68.27 -29.30 -29.80
N CYS A 19 -67.00 -29.12 -29.45
CA CYS A 19 -66.37 -29.45 -28.15
C CYS A 19 -64.84 -29.61 -28.27
N CYS A 20 -64.18 -29.36 -27.13
CA CYS A 20 -62.80 -29.76 -26.75
C CYS A 20 -61.67 -28.75 -26.96
N LEU A 21 -61.43 -27.98 -25.89
CA LEU A 21 -60.19 -27.90 -25.10
C LEU A 21 -58.85 -28.32 -25.75
N VAL A 22 -57.84 -27.52 -25.37
CA VAL A 22 -56.37 -27.72 -25.38
C VAL A 22 -55.64 -27.15 -26.61
N GLY A 23 -54.85 -26.08 -26.39
CA GLY A 23 -53.93 -25.53 -27.39
C GLY A 23 -53.03 -24.41 -26.85
N CYS A 24 -51.96 -24.82 -26.15
CA CYS A 24 -50.67 -24.15 -25.98
C CYS A 24 -50.60 -22.72 -25.41
N SER A 25 -50.33 -22.70 -24.10
CA SER A 25 -49.46 -21.76 -23.40
C SER A 25 -48.14 -21.51 -24.14
N GLY A 26 -47.88 -20.25 -24.47
CA GLY A 26 -46.60 -19.74 -24.92
C GLY A 26 -46.52 -18.25 -24.62
N ALA A 27 -46.37 -17.92 -23.34
CA ALA A 27 -45.96 -16.58 -22.94
C ALA A 27 -44.58 -16.31 -23.57
N PRO A 28 -44.31 -15.11 -24.12
CA PRO A 28 -42.97 -14.79 -24.56
C PRO A 28 -42.08 -14.82 -23.32
N GLU A 29 -41.10 -15.73 -23.34
CA GLU A 29 -40.00 -15.77 -22.42
C GLU A 29 -39.24 -14.44 -22.58
N GLN A 30 -39.64 -13.45 -21.79
CA GLN A 30 -38.82 -12.29 -21.52
C GLN A 30 -37.59 -12.82 -20.82
N ASP A 31 -36.57 -13.06 -21.62
CA ASP A 31 -35.19 -13.26 -21.23
C ASP A 31 -34.89 -12.20 -20.15
N ALA A 32 -34.93 -12.63 -18.89
CA ALA A 32 -34.64 -11.82 -17.72
C ALA A 32 -33.13 -11.57 -17.69
N ARG A 33 -32.62 -10.88 -18.72
CA ARG A 33 -31.38 -10.13 -18.64
C ARG A 33 -31.67 -9.05 -17.62
N LYS A 34 -31.37 -9.37 -16.35
CA LYS A 34 -31.16 -8.36 -15.32
C LYS A 34 -30.39 -7.23 -15.99
N ASP A 35 -30.91 -6.01 -15.93
CA ASP A 35 -30.13 -4.81 -16.21
C ASP A 35 -28.91 -4.84 -15.29
N VAL A 36 -27.81 -5.45 -15.77
CA VAL A 36 -26.55 -5.47 -15.06
C VAL A 36 -26.04 -4.05 -15.21
N ASP A 37 -26.16 -3.25 -14.14
CA ASP A 37 -25.58 -1.92 -14.11
C ASP A 37 -24.09 -2.05 -14.51
N PRO A 38 -23.67 -1.48 -15.66
CA PRO A 38 -22.30 -1.62 -16.14
C PRO A 38 -21.29 -1.01 -15.16
N ARG A 39 -21.75 -0.20 -14.19
CA ARG A 39 -20.96 0.33 -13.07
C ARG A 39 -20.86 -0.62 -11.89
N ARG A 40 -21.26 -1.89 -12.01
CA ARG A 40 -21.11 -2.88 -10.94
C ARG A 40 -20.49 -4.14 -11.50
N PRO A 41 -19.14 -4.20 -11.60
CA PRO A 41 -18.49 -5.42 -12.06
C PRO A 41 -18.87 -6.58 -11.14
N SER A 42 -19.28 -7.69 -11.75
CA SER A 42 -19.61 -8.92 -11.03
C SER A 42 -18.35 -9.70 -10.71
N PHE A 43 -18.22 -10.15 -9.47
CA PHE A 43 -17.13 -11.03 -9.05
C PHE A 43 -17.35 -12.50 -9.41
N SER A 44 -18.51 -12.86 -9.98
CA SER A 44 -18.85 -14.24 -10.36
C SER A 44 -17.71 -15.00 -11.08
N PRO A 45 -17.01 -14.41 -12.07
CA PRO A 45 -15.95 -15.10 -12.81
C PRO A 45 -14.71 -15.48 -11.98
N ILE A 46 -14.55 -14.88 -10.80
CA ILE A 46 -13.36 -15.04 -9.96
C ILE A 46 -13.65 -15.70 -8.61
N VAL A 47 -14.91 -16.07 -8.36
CA VAL A 47 -15.31 -16.76 -7.12
C VAL A 47 -14.59 -18.11 -7.02
N GLY A 48 -14.07 -18.41 -5.84
CA GLY A 48 -13.36 -19.65 -5.54
C GLY A 48 -11.88 -19.65 -5.93
N ILE A 49 -11.40 -18.63 -6.66
CA ILE A 49 -10.01 -18.55 -7.11
C ILE A 49 -9.14 -17.87 -6.04
N ASP A 50 -8.00 -18.49 -5.76
CA ASP A 50 -6.96 -17.96 -4.89
C ASP A 50 -6.06 -16.98 -5.66
N PHE A 51 -5.94 -15.75 -5.17
CA PHE A 51 -5.17 -14.68 -5.79
C PHE A 51 -4.03 -14.22 -4.88
N TYR A 52 -2.82 -14.15 -5.44
CA TYR A 52 -1.65 -13.63 -4.75
C TYR A 52 -1.25 -12.28 -5.33
N GLU A 53 -1.06 -11.30 -4.45
CA GLU A 53 -0.56 -9.99 -4.84
C GLU A 53 0.87 -10.15 -5.36
N VAL A 54 1.11 -9.73 -6.59
CA VAL A 54 2.42 -9.79 -7.24
C VAL A 54 3.10 -8.42 -7.27
N ARG A 55 2.31 -7.34 -7.28
CA ARG A 55 2.85 -5.98 -7.31
C ARG A 55 1.89 -4.99 -6.67
N ARG A 56 2.48 -4.03 -5.98
CA ARG A 56 1.84 -2.79 -5.58
C ARG A 56 2.63 -1.62 -6.13
N SER A 57 1.95 -0.60 -6.63
CA SER A 57 2.61 0.59 -7.18
C SER A 57 1.77 1.84 -6.96
N PHE A 58 2.44 2.98 -7.04
CA PHE A 58 1.78 4.27 -7.19
C PHE A 58 1.18 4.42 -8.61
N ASP A 59 0.48 5.51 -8.84
CA ASP A 59 -0.12 5.89 -10.12
C ASP A 59 0.90 6.09 -11.24
N ASN A 60 2.11 6.53 -10.89
CA ASN A 60 3.27 6.58 -11.79
C ASN A 60 3.88 5.19 -12.10
N GLY A 61 3.31 4.12 -11.55
CA GLY A 61 3.76 2.74 -11.77
C GLY A 61 5.00 2.33 -10.98
N LEU A 62 5.58 3.21 -10.15
CA LEU A 62 6.72 2.90 -9.28
C LEU A 62 6.27 2.27 -7.96
N ALA A 63 7.09 1.39 -7.40
CA ALA A 63 6.87 0.84 -6.07
C ALA A 63 7.38 1.75 -4.94
N TYR A 64 8.21 2.75 -5.28
CA TYR A 64 8.83 3.68 -4.33
C TYR A 64 8.36 5.11 -4.61
N ASP A 65 8.28 5.93 -3.57
CA ASP A 65 8.04 7.36 -3.70
C ASP A 65 9.30 8.20 -3.41
N SER A 66 9.15 9.52 -3.49
CA SER A 66 10.25 10.47 -3.34
C SER A 66 10.80 10.62 -1.92
N ILE A 67 10.13 10.08 -0.90
CA ILE A 67 10.58 10.13 0.50
C ILE A 67 11.14 8.79 0.97
N GLY A 68 10.94 7.72 0.20
CA GLY A 68 11.41 6.36 0.52
C GLY A 68 10.33 5.43 1.05
N PHE A 69 9.06 5.81 0.93
CA PHE A 69 7.96 4.89 1.16
C PHE A 69 7.95 3.81 0.07
N VAL A 70 7.77 2.56 0.47
CA VAL A 70 7.70 1.42 -0.44
C VAL A 70 6.36 0.70 -0.36
N GLN A 71 5.80 0.42 -1.53
CA GLN A 71 4.61 -0.39 -1.75
C GLN A 71 5.02 -1.86 -1.85
N GLU A 72 4.87 -2.61 -0.76
CA GLU A 72 5.20 -4.04 -0.74
C GLU A 72 3.96 -4.90 -0.99
N PRO A 73 4.00 -5.80 -1.97
CA PRO A 73 2.93 -6.76 -2.18
C PRO A 73 3.02 -7.89 -1.14
N GLU A 74 1.94 -8.09 -0.39
CA GLU A 74 1.87 -9.09 0.68
C GLU A 74 0.52 -9.81 0.74
N TRP A 75 -0.50 -9.33 0.01
CA TRP A 75 -1.86 -9.83 0.15
C TRP A 75 -2.05 -11.17 -0.57
N HIS A 76 -2.84 -12.03 0.05
CA HIS A 76 -3.45 -13.20 -0.56
C HIS A 76 -4.94 -13.12 -0.25
N ILE A 77 -5.74 -13.15 -1.31
CA ILE A 77 -7.18 -12.97 -1.23
C ILE A 77 -7.91 -14.08 -1.99
N LYS A 78 -9.12 -14.38 -1.54
CA LYS A 78 -10.02 -15.32 -2.21
C LYS A 78 -11.45 -14.82 -2.10
N PHE A 79 -12.11 -14.64 -3.23
CA PHE A 79 -13.54 -14.31 -3.24
C PHE A 79 -14.32 -15.59 -3.00
N THR A 80 -14.87 -15.78 -1.79
CA THR A 80 -15.56 -17.02 -1.42
C THR A 80 -16.99 -17.05 -1.96
N ARG A 81 -17.59 -15.88 -2.17
CA ARG A 81 -18.88 -15.64 -2.83
C ARG A 81 -18.81 -14.29 -3.55
N GLU A 82 -19.84 -13.95 -4.34
CA GLU A 82 -19.89 -12.64 -5.01
C GLU A 82 -19.89 -11.44 -4.04
N ASP A 83 -20.33 -11.64 -2.80
CA ASP A 83 -20.43 -10.60 -1.77
C ASP A 83 -19.47 -10.82 -0.59
N ALA A 84 -18.49 -11.72 -0.71
CA ALA A 84 -17.59 -12.07 0.38
C ALA A 84 -16.17 -12.35 -0.11
N VAL A 85 -15.20 -11.78 0.62
CA VAL A 85 -13.78 -11.99 0.38
C VAL A 85 -13.09 -12.47 1.65
N GLN A 86 -12.23 -13.46 1.49
CA GLN A 86 -11.34 -13.97 2.51
C GLN A 86 -9.95 -13.38 2.28
N ILE A 87 -9.36 -12.79 3.31
CA ILE A 87 -8.01 -12.20 3.26
C ILE A 87 -7.13 -12.96 4.25
N TYR A 88 -6.02 -13.47 3.76
CA TYR A 88 -5.07 -14.26 4.55
C TYR A 88 -4.08 -13.34 5.27
N VAL A 89 -3.73 -13.74 6.50
CA VAL A 89 -2.72 -13.03 7.29
C VAL A 89 -1.34 -13.36 6.72
N PRO A 90 -0.50 -12.37 6.36
CA PRO A 90 0.84 -12.64 5.87
C PRO A 90 1.64 -13.53 6.84
N GLY A 91 2.13 -14.67 6.35
CA GLY A 91 2.93 -15.61 7.14
C GLY A 91 2.15 -16.51 8.11
N SER A 92 0.82 -16.57 8.00
CA SER A 92 -0.04 -17.45 8.81
C SER A 92 -1.11 -18.12 7.94
N ASP A 93 -1.58 -19.29 8.35
CA ASP A 93 -2.74 -19.96 7.73
C ASP A 93 -4.08 -19.35 8.16
N SER A 94 -4.04 -18.36 9.06
CA SER A 94 -5.21 -17.63 9.50
C SER A 94 -5.72 -16.69 8.42
N SER A 95 -7.04 -16.52 8.36
CA SER A 95 -7.70 -15.63 7.42
C SER A 95 -8.94 -15.00 8.04
N PHE A 96 -9.32 -13.84 7.52
CA PHE A 96 -10.51 -13.13 7.93
C PHE A 96 -11.48 -13.01 6.76
N ASN A 97 -12.76 -13.24 7.04
CA ASN A 97 -13.82 -13.07 6.07
C ASN A 97 -14.42 -11.67 6.20
N PHE A 98 -14.53 -10.98 5.07
CA PHE A 98 -15.12 -9.66 4.97
C PHE A 98 -16.31 -9.72 4.01
N LYS A 99 -17.41 -9.11 4.42
CA LYS A 99 -18.51 -8.83 3.51
C LYS A 99 -18.10 -7.68 2.58
N ILE A 100 -18.37 -7.84 1.30
CA ILE A 100 -18.20 -6.80 0.30
C ILE A 100 -19.48 -5.97 0.28
N THR A 101 -19.35 -4.69 0.58
CA THR A 101 -20.44 -3.73 0.36
C THR A 101 -20.16 -2.91 -0.88
N HIS A 102 -21.18 -2.75 -1.70
CA HIS A 102 -21.10 -1.97 -2.93
C HIS A 102 -21.55 -0.54 -2.63
N ASP A 103 -20.83 0.42 -3.19
CA ASP A 103 -21.22 1.81 -3.21
C ASP A 103 -21.59 2.23 -4.64
N HIS A 104 -22.00 3.48 -4.82
CA HIS A 104 -22.27 4.09 -6.10
C HIS A 104 -20.96 4.13 -6.95
N ASP A 105 -21.01 3.85 -8.25
CA ASP A 105 -19.90 3.99 -9.22
C ASP A 105 -18.72 2.97 -9.18
N SER A 106 -19.02 1.65 -9.18
CA SER A 106 -18.01 0.57 -9.24
C SER A 106 -17.06 0.51 -8.04
N PHE A 107 -17.47 1.07 -6.90
CA PHE A 107 -16.68 1.03 -5.67
C PHE A 107 -17.13 -0.09 -4.74
N PHE A 108 -16.15 -0.70 -4.10
CA PHE A 108 -16.34 -1.83 -3.20
C PHE A 108 -15.63 -1.55 -1.90
N HIS A 109 -16.27 -1.94 -0.80
CA HIS A 109 -15.71 -1.80 0.53
C HIS A 109 -15.54 -3.17 1.16
N PHE A 110 -14.31 -3.45 1.58
CA PHE A 110 -13.96 -4.61 2.40
C PHE A 110 -12.64 -4.34 3.12
N ALA A 111 -12.40 -5.05 4.23
CA ALA A 111 -11.19 -4.87 5.07
C ALA A 111 -10.91 -3.41 5.49
N ARG A 112 -11.98 -2.65 5.79
CA ARG A 112 -11.94 -1.22 6.15
C ARG A 112 -11.34 -0.30 5.07
N GLU A 113 -11.23 -0.79 3.84
CA GLU A 113 -10.68 -0.04 2.71
C GLU A 113 -11.74 0.10 1.61
N ALA A 114 -11.61 1.16 0.82
CA ALA A 114 -12.43 1.40 -0.37
C ALA A 114 -11.62 1.04 -1.61
N TRP A 115 -12.27 0.38 -2.58
CA TRP A 115 -11.61 -0.21 -3.74
C TRP A 115 -12.34 0.15 -5.02
N LYS A 116 -11.57 0.45 -6.05
CA LYS A 116 -12.05 0.49 -7.43
C LYS A 116 -11.48 -0.71 -8.19
N VAL A 117 -12.34 -1.46 -8.87
CA VAL A 117 -11.91 -2.51 -9.79
C VAL A 117 -11.45 -1.86 -11.09
N ILE A 118 -10.20 -2.09 -11.46
CA ILE A 118 -9.60 -1.61 -12.71
C ILE A 118 -9.67 -2.69 -13.78
N ASP A 119 -9.37 -3.93 -13.39
CA ASP A 119 -9.40 -5.10 -14.26
C ASP A 119 -9.80 -6.34 -13.46
N LEU A 120 -10.58 -7.22 -14.07
CA LEU A 120 -11.16 -8.39 -13.44
C LEU A 120 -11.19 -9.57 -14.42
N HIS A 121 -10.28 -10.52 -14.22
CA HIS A 121 -10.15 -11.71 -15.05
C HIS A 121 -9.83 -12.93 -14.16
N PRO A 122 -10.25 -14.17 -14.52
CA PRO A 122 -9.93 -15.38 -13.74
C PRO A 122 -8.43 -15.56 -13.47
N ASP A 123 -7.56 -15.16 -14.40
CA ASP A 123 -6.10 -15.24 -14.23
C ASP A 123 -5.49 -14.04 -13.47
N SER A 124 -6.14 -12.86 -13.48
CA SER A 124 -5.56 -11.64 -12.91
C SER A 124 -6.59 -10.60 -12.48
N ILE A 125 -6.29 -9.89 -11.40
CA ILE A 125 -7.10 -8.78 -10.90
C ILE A 125 -6.22 -7.55 -10.72
N MET A 126 -6.76 -6.39 -11.07
CA MET A 126 -6.17 -5.10 -10.72
C MET A 126 -7.15 -4.27 -9.90
N LEU A 127 -6.74 -3.92 -8.69
CA LEU A 127 -7.51 -3.07 -7.77
C LEU A 127 -6.77 -1.75 -7.55
N GLN A 128 -7.52 -0.68 -7.42
CA GLN A 128 -7.03 0.61 -6.94
C GLN A 128 -7.59 0.85 -5.53
N ARG A 129 -6.71 1.16 -4.57
CA ARG A 129 -7.13 1.57 -3.23
C ARG A 129 -7.56 3.03 -3.26
N LEU A 130 -8.75 3.30 -2.76
CA LEU A 130 -9.32 4.63 -2.64
C LEU A 130 -9.17 5.15 -1.23
N SER A 131 -8.77 6.41 -1.11
CA SER A 131 -8.81 7.16 0.13
C SER A 131 -10.04 8.07 0.10
N LEU A 132 -10.85 8.00 1.15
CA LEU A 132 -12.07 8.81 1.28
C LEU A 132 -11.85 9.92 2.31
N ASP A 133 -12.19 11.15 1.95
CA ASP A 133 -12.37 12.26 2.88
C ASP A 133 -13.88 12.47 3.08
N GLY A 134 -14.44 11.84 4.11
CA GLY A 134 -15.90 11.73 4.28
C GLY A 134 -16.52 10.83 3.21
N LEU A 135 -17.44 11.36 2.41
CA LEU A 135 -18.08 10.64 1.28
C LEU A 135 -17.45 10.96 -0.08
N LYS A 136 -16.30 11.66 -0.11
CA LYS A 136 -15.63 12.06 -1.36
C LYS A 136 -14.31 11.32 -1.53
N VAL A 137 -14.07 10.82 -2.74
CA VAL A 137 -12.79 10.21 -3.10
C VAL A 137 -11.71 11.29 -3.18
N ASN A 138 -10.67 11.15 -2.34
CA ASN A 138 -9.47 11.93 -2.43
C ASN A 138 -8.57 11.35 -3.54
N LYS A 139 -8.62 11.95 -4.74
CA LYS A 139 -7.86 11.48 -5.90
C LYS A 139 -6.35 11.44 -5.66
N ILE A 140 -5.81 12.42 -4.91
CA ILE A 140 -4.37 12.52 -4.63
C ILE A 140 -3.91 11.35 -3.76
N ARG A 141 -4.71 10.96 -2.76
CA ARG A 141 -4.41 9.83 -1.87
C ARG A 141 -4.87 8.47 -2.39
N SER A 142 -5.70 8.45 -3.43
CA SER A 142 -6.17 7.25 -4.13
C SER A 142 -5.21 6.82 -5.24
N ASN A 143 -3.91 6.83 -4.97
CA ASN A 143 -2.88 6.63 -5.99
C ASN A 143 -2.21 5.25 -5.91
N VAL A 144 -2.80 4.28 -5.19
CA VAL A 144 -2.19 2.95 -4.99
C VAL A 144 -2.94 1.90 -5.81
N TYR A 145 -2.18 1.13 -6.59
CA TYR A 145 -2.68 0.06 -7.44
C TYR A 145 -2.05 -1.26 -7.04
N MET A 146 -2.86 -2.31 -6.99
CA MET A 146 -2.47 -3.66 -6.61
C MET A 146 -2.80 -4.62 -7.75
N ARG A 147 -1.82 -5.42 -8.15
CA ARG A 147 -1.96 -6.47 -9.16
C ARG A 147 -1.89 -7.83 -8.47
N PHE A 148 -2.86 -8.67 -8.78
CA PHE A 148 -2.93 -10.04 -8.30
C PHE A 148 -2.93 -11.01 -9.48
N TYR A 149 -2.33 -12.17 -9.28
CA TYR A 149 -2.42 -13.31 -10.19
C TYR A 149 -3.03 -14.50 -9.49
N ALA A 150 -3.83 -15.26 -10.23
CA ALA A 150 -4.43 -16.49 -9.76
C ALA A 150 -3.34 -17.54 -9.48
N LYS A 151 -3.59 -18.40 -8.49
CA LYS A 151 -2.71 -19.51 -8.13
C LYS A 151 -2.37 -20.40 -9.33
N GLU A 152 -3.37 -20.75 -10.13
CA GLU A 152 -3.19 -21.59 -11.32
C GLU A 152 -2.36 -20.90 -12.40
N TYR A 153 -2.60 -19.60 -12.63
CA TYR A 153 -1.79 -18.80 -13.55
C TYR A 153 -0.32 -18.74 -13.12
N LEU A 154 -0.06 -18.52 -11.83
CA LEU A 154 1.30 -18.52 -11.26
C LEU A 154 2.00 -19.87 -11.44
N SER A 155 1.28 -20.97 -11.21
CA SER A 155 1.80 -22.33 -11.43
C SER A 155 2.19 -22.56 -12.90
N ARG A 156 1.39 -22.08 -13.85
CA ARG A 156 1.70 -22.16 -15.30
C ARG A 156 2.87 -21.27 -15.71
N LEU A 157 3.01 -20.10 -15.09
CA LEU A 157 4.11 -19.16 -15.36
C LEU A 157 5.48 -19.73 -14.95
N GLY A 158 5.52 -20.65 -13.99
CA GLY A 158 6.75 -21.30 -13.50
C GLY A 158 7.72 -20.35 -12.78
N THR A 159 7.35 -19.08 -12.60
CA THR A 159 8.17 -18.07 -11.91
C THR A 159 7.74 -18.02 -10.45
N PRO A 160 8.67 -18.19 -9.49
CA PRO A 160 8.34 -18.08 -8.06
C PRO A 160 7.70 -16.74 -7.72
N LEU A 161 6.69 -16.75 -6.84
CA LEU A 161 5.99 -15.53 -6.42
C LEU A 161 6.96 -14.46 -5.87
N ALA A 162 7.99 -14.87 -5.14
CA ALA A 162 9.01 -13.97 -4.62
C ALA A 162 9.78 -13.22 -5.73
N GLU A 163 10.02 -13.84 -6.88
CA GLU A 163 10.66 -13.18 -8.03
C GLU A 163 9.76 -12.12 -8.65
N LEU A 164 8.46 -12.40 -8.78
CA LEU A 164 7.48 -11.44 -9.32
C LEU A 164 7.31 -10.21 -8.43
N ARG A 165 7.51 -10.37 -7.12
CA ARG A 165 7.43 -9.29 -6.13
C ARG A 165 8.68 -8.42 -6.07
N LYS A 166 9.77 -8.78 -6.76
CA LYS A 166 10.99 -7.98 -6.77
C LYS A 166 10.75 -6.61 -7.45
N PRO A 167 11.48 -5.57 -7.03
CA PRO A 167 11.52 -4.30 -7.73
C PRO A 167 11.87 -4.47 -9.20
N ARG A 168 11.17 -3.73 -10.07
CA ARG A 168 11.46 -3.69 -11.51
C ARG A 168 12.65 -2.78 -11.79
N ARG A 169 13.21 -2.87 -13.00
CA ARG A 169 14.31 -2.00 -13.45
C ARG A 169 14.02 -0.50 -13.23
N GLN A 170 12.80 -0.05 -13.53
CA GLN A 170 12.39 1.34 -13.30
C GLN A 170 12.39 1.73 -11.82
N ASP A 171 12.00 0.81 -10.93
CA ASP A 171 12.02 1.02 -9.49
C ASP A 171 13.48 1.16 -9.02
N SER A 172 14.38 0.30 -9.52
CA SER A 172 15.81 0.36 -9.21
C SER A 172 16.46 1.66 -9.69
N LEU A 173 16.19 2.09 -10.93
CA LEU A 173 16.73 3.35 -11.48
C LEU A 173 16.22 4.56 -10.70
N PHE A 174 14.94 4.56 -10.33
CA PHE A 174 14.37 5.60 -9.50
C PHE A 174 15.06 5.66 -8.13
N VAL A 175 15.19 4.53 -7.43
CA VAL A 175 15.90 4.46 -6.14
C VAL A 175 17.34 4.93 -6.27
N GLN A 176 18.07 4.51 -7.31
CA GLN A 176 19.45 4.97 -7.56
C GLN A 176 19.52 6.49 -7.70
N HIS A 177 18.59 7.10 -8.44
CA HIS A 177 18.51 8.55 -8.57
C HIS A 177 18.26 9.24 -7.21
N MET A 178 17.30 8.73 -6.44
CA MET A 178 16.95 9.28 -5.12
C MET A 178 18.10 9.17 -4.12
N VAL A 179 18.77 8.01 -4.09
CA VAL A 179 19.97 7.79 -3.27
C VAL A 179 21.11 8.70 -3.69
N ALA A 180 21.36 8.85 -5.00
CA ALA A 180 22.40 9.74 -5.49
C ALA A 180 22.12 11.21 -5.11
N ARG A 181 20.86 11.64 -5.15
CA ARG A 181 20.44 12.98 -4.67
C ARG A 181 20.74 13.14 -3.18
N ALA A 182 20.37 12.17 -2.35
CA ALA A 182 20.60 12.22 -0.91
C ALA A 182 22.10 12.27 -0.57
N ASN A 183 22.90 11.44 -1.25
CA ASN A 183 24.33 11.31 -0.99
C ASN A 183 25.16 12.50 -1.52
N ARG A 184 24.69 13.23 -2.52
CA ARG A 184 25.32 14.51 -2.94
C ARG A 184 25.09 15.65 -1.94
N ASN A 185 24.08 15.52 -1.07
CA ASN A 185 23.63 16.59 -0.19
C ASN A 185 23.65 16.13 1.29
N LEU A 186 24.83 15.71 1.77
CA LEU A 186 24.98 15.06 3.08
C LEU A 186 24.56 15.93 4.28
N ASN A 187 24.56 17.25 4.14
CA ASN A 187 24.17 18.20 5.19
C ASN A 187 22.73 18.74 5.04
N ASN A 188 21.99 18.31 4.01
CA ASN A 188 20.65 18.80 3.73
C ASN A 188 19.58 17.75 4.09
N VAL A 189 18.77 18.05 5.10
CA VAL A 189 17.68 17.17 5.55
C VAL A 189 16.61 16.98 4.49
N ASP A 190 16.31 18.01 3.68
CA ASP A 190 15.25 17.94 2.66
C ASP A 190 15.67 17.09 1.46
N SER A 191 16.97 16.82 1.30
CA SER A 191 17.48 15.91 0.29
C SER A 191 17.58 14.45 0.76
N SER A 192 17.41 14.20 2.07
CA SER A 192 17.52 12.86 2.65
C SER A 192 16.47 11.89 2.09
N TYR A 193 16.72 10.60 2.25
CA TYR A 193 15.84 9.55 1.75
C TYR A 193 15.63 8.51 2.84
N SER A 194 14.39 8.11 3.12
CA SER A 194 14.08 7.11 4.15
C SER A 194 14.13 5.69 3.59
N SER A 195 14.16 4.69 4.47
CA SER A 195 14.19 3.28 4.08
C SER A 195 13.55 2.39 5.14
N LYS A 196 12.97 1.26 4.71
CA LYS A 196 12.59 0.16 5.61
C LYS A 196 13.80 -0.43 6.34
N ASN A 197 14.96 -0.46 5.70
CA ASN A 197 16.23 -0.70 6.37
C ASN A 197 16.78 0.66 6.84
N TYR A 198 16.06 1.29 7.78
CA TYR A 198 16.40 2.58 8.38
C TYR A 198 17.75 2.50 9.13
N PRO A 199 18.39 3.64 9.44
CA PRO A 199 19.66 3.65 10.16
C PRO A 199 19.52 2.99 11.54
N LYS A 200 20.45 2.10 11.89
CA LYS A 200 20.47 1.47 13.22
C LYS A 200 21.56 2.10 14.07
N LEU A 201 21.16 2.54 15.26
CA LEU A 201 22.03 3.12 16.27
C LEU A 201 22.02 2.18 17.48
N VAL A 202 23.17 1.64 17.83
CA VAL A 202 23.34 0.71 18.96
C VAL A 202 24.41 1.27 19.89
N SER A 203 24.18 1.26 21.20
CA SER A 203 25.22 1.71 22.13
C SER A 203 26.37 0.71 22.20
N LYS A 204 27.60 1.22 22.19
CA LYS A 204 28.84 0.49 22.46
C LYS A 204 29.33 0.68 23.91
N SER A 205 28.67 1.52 24.69
CA SER A 205 29.17 1.93 26.01
C SER A 205 28.05 1.97 27.06
N PRO A 206 28.31 1.51 28.29
CA PRO A 206 27.32 1.59 29.38
C PRO A 206 26.97 3.04 29.77
N ILE A 207 27.76 4.04 29.35
CA ILE A 207 27.46 5.45 29.61
C ILE A 207 26.37 6.00 28.70
N LEU A 208 25.98 5.27 27.65
CA LEU A 208 24.95 5.69 26.72
C LEU A 208 23.86 4.62 26.62
N GLU A 209 22.65 4.97 27.04
CA GLU A 209 21.45 4.18 26.77
C GLU A 209 20.74 4.73 25.55
N ILE A 210 20.26 3.83 24.69
CA ILE A 210 19.52 4.19 23.49
C ILE A 210 18.31 3.28 23.34
N LYS A 211 17.14 3.88 23.13
CA LYS A 211 15.88 3.17 22.90
C LYS A 211 15.19 3.74 21.68
N ARG A 212 14.86 2.89 20.71
CA ARG A 212 14.02 3.26 19.58
C ARG A 212 12.58 3.40 20.06
N ARG A 213 11.92 4.51 19.74
CA ARG A 213 10.47 4.62 19.98
C ARG A 213 9.74 3.72 19.01
N ARG A 214 8.82 2.91 19.55
CA ARG A 214 7.86 2.13 18.78
C ARG A 214 6.48 2.69 19.06
N TYR A 215 5.67 2.78 18.02
CA TYR A 215 4.30 3.25 18.15
C TYR A 215 3.39 2.02 18.26
N THR A 216 3.53 1.28 19.36
CA THR A 216 2.74 0.07 19.64
C THR A 216 1.30 0.38 20.06
N ASP A 217 1.01 1.61 20.46
CA ASP A 217 -0.30 1.99 21.00
C ASP A 217 -1.21 2.58 19.90
N SER A 218 -1.93 1.66 19.25
CA SER A 218 -3.08 1.86 18.36
C SER A 218 -2.92 2.92 17.25
N VAL A 219 -2.88 2.41 16.01
CA VAL A 219 -3.13 3.18 14.78
C VAL A 219 -4.39 4.06 14.89
N GLU A 220 -5.36 3.64 15.72
CA GLU A 220 -6.63 4.34 15.98
C GLU A 220 -6.48 5.64 16.81
N LEU A 221 -5.59 5.69 17.81
CA LEU A 221 -5.37 6.91 18.62
C LEU A 221 -4.45 7.93 17.94
N THR A 222 -3.45 7.44 17.18
CA THR A 222 -2.40 8.31 16.62
C THR A 222 -2.58 8.63 15.14
N LYS A 223 -3.49 7.94 14.43
CA LYS A 223 -3.66 8.03 12.96
C LYS A 223 -2.37 7.77 12.17
N ARG A 224 -1.37 7.12 12.78
CA ARG A 224 -0.07 6.82 12.14
C ARG A 224 -0.06 5.40 11.60
N SER A 225 0.31 5.26 10.32
CA SER A 225 0.51 3.94 9.71
C SER A 225 1.82 3.31 10.21
N ALA A 226 1.93 1.99 10.11
CA ALA A 226 3.16 1.26 10.42
C ALA A 226 4.39 1.79 9.64
N ALA A 227 4.16 2.40 8.47
CA ALA A 227 5.25 2.99 7.69
C ALA A 227 5.90 4.22 8.35
N TYR A 228 5.18 4.90 9.25
CA TYR A 228 5.72 6.03 9.98
C TYR A 228 6.99 5.66 10.76
N GLU A 229 7.05 4.43 11.31
CA GLU A 229 8.19 3.99 12.12
C GLU A 229 9.52 3.96 11.37
N TYR A 230 9.50 3.63 10.07
CA TYR A 230 10.71 3.59 9.25
C TYR A 230 10.93 4.89 8.46
N LEU A 231 9.86 5.62 8.14
CA LEU A 231 9.98 6.92 7.47
C LEU A 231 10.55 7.99 8.39
N TYR A 232 10.18 7.94 9.68
CA TYR A 232 10.59 8.90 10.71
C TYR A 232 11.11 8.15 11.94
N PRO A 233 12.30 7.51 11.85
CA PRO A 233 12.84 6.76 12.97
C PRO A 233 13.19 7.70 14.13
N GLU A 234 12.69 7.39 15.32
CA GLU A 234 12.90 8.18 16.53
C GLU A 234 13.65 7.38 17.61
N TYR A 235 14.58 8.04 18.30
CA TYR A 235 15.35 7.47 19.40
C TYR A 235 15.35 8.37 20.62
N ASP A 236 15.16 7.76 21.79
CA ASP A 236 15.46 8.35 23.09
C ASP A 236 16.86 7.90 23.52
N ILE A 237 17.71 8.88 23.86
CA ILE A 237 19.08 8.66 24.27
C ILE A 237 19.28 9.25 25.66
N VAL A 238 19.87 8.47 26.56
CA VAL A 238 20.33 8.95 27.87
C VAL A 238 21.85 8.79 27.93
N ILE A 239 22.54 9.91 28.18
CA ILE A 239 23.98 9.96 28.37
C ILE A 239 24.23 10.14 29.87
N HIS A 240 24.74 9.10 30.51
CA HIS A 240 25.21 9.10 31.88
C HIS A 240 26.59 9.75 31.97
N LYS A 241 26.93 10.30 33.14
CA LYS A 241 28.18 11.06 33.35
C LYS A 241 28.39 12.21 32.35
N ALA A 242 27.31 12.88 31.97
CA ALA A 242 27.39 14.08 31.16
C ALA A 242 28.01 15.25 31.95
N TYR A 243 28.65 16.19 31.27
CA TYR A 243 29.28 17.35 31.90
C TYR A 243 28.29 18.26 32.66
N LYS A 244 27.01 18.22 32.28
CA LYS A 244 25.89 18.87 32.96
C LYS A 244 24.58 18.17 32.57
N ASP A 245 23.52 18.46 33.32
CA ASP A 245 22.17 18.07 32.92
C ASP A 245 21.71 18.88 31.70
N PHE A 246 21.21 18.18 30.68
CA PHE A 246 20.61 18.83 29.52
C PHE A 246 19.54 17.95 28.88
N TYR A 247 18.66 18.59 28.10
CA TYR A 247 17.67 17.91 27.30
C TYR A 247 17.49 18.62 25.96
N HIS A 248 17.72 17.90 24.86
CA HIS A 248 17.62 18.44 23.51
C HIS A 248 16.89 17.50 22.57
N THR A 249 16.04 18.07 21.72
CA THR A 249 15.40 17.39 20.61
C THR A 249 15.91 17.97 19.30
N PHE A 250 16.39 17.10 18.42
CA PHE A 250 16.94 17.48 17.12
C PHE A 250 16.99 16.27 16.21
N SER A 251 17.19 16.50 14.92
CA SER A 251 17.45 15.42 13.97
C SER A 251 18.92 15.35 13.60
N ILE A 252 19.36 14.16 13.21
CA ILE A 252 20.68 13.89 12.65
C ILE A 252 20.53 13.28 11.27
N LEU A 253 21.54 13.48 10.45
CA LEU A 253 21.71 12.82 9.16
C LEU A 253 22.76 11.74 9.33
N VAL A 254 22.37 10.48 9.12
CA VAL A 254 23.26 9.33 9.09
C VAL A 254 23.70 9.14 7.66
N GLY A 255 24.96 9.49 7.38
CA GLY A 255 25.53 9.36 6.04
C GLY A 255 25.78 7.90 5.63
N PRO A 256 26.01 7.65 4.33
CA PRO A 256 26.39 6.33 3.83
C PRO A 256 27.75 5.86 4.38
N ASP A 257 28.55 6.79 4.90
CA ASP A 257 29.85 6.59 5.55
C ASP A 257 29.73 6.29 7.06
N GLY A 258 28.52 6.25 7.62
CA GLY A 258 28.29 6.10 9.05
C GLY A 258 28.62 7.36 9.86
N LYS A 259 28.92 8.49 9.20
CA LYS A 259 29.12 9.77 9.90
C LYS A 259 27.78 10.42 10.21
N LEU A 260 27.66 10.90 11.43
CA LEU A 260 26.53 11.66 11.92
C LEU A 260 26.74 13.14 11.65
N ARG A 261 25.74 13.78 11.05
CA ARG A 261 25.73 15.22 10.78
C ARG A 261 24.50 15.84 11.44
N LEU A 262 24.64 17.06 11.92
CA LEU A 262 23.51 17.77 12.51
C LEU A 262 22.45 18.05 11.44
N GLY A 263 21.21 17.66 11.73
CA GLY A 263 20.04 17.96 10.91
C GLY A 263 19.29 19.20 11.39
N LYS A 264 17.96 19.15 11.30
CA LYS A 264 17.05 20.19 11.79
C LYS A 264 16.96 20.17 13.32
N PHE A 265 16.91 21.37 13.91
CA PHE A 265 16.60 21.63 15.31
C PHE A 265 15.81 22.94 15.39
N PHE A 266 15.03 23.12 16.46
CA PHE A 266 14.21 24.30 16.65
C PHE A 266 14.78 25.18 17.76
N VAL A 267 15.04 26.44 17.45
CA VAL A 267 15.50 27.47 18.39
C VAL A 267 15.19 28.85 17.80
N MET A 268 15.14 29.90 18.64
CA MET A 268 15.04 31.27 18.15
C MET A 268 16.29 31.65 17.33
N PRO A 269 16.16 32.47 16.26
CA PRO A 269 17.25 32.77 15.34
C PRO A 269 18.54 33.28 16.01
N GLU A 270 18.42 34.11 17.04
CA GLU A 270 19.55 34.68 17.79
C GLU A 270 20.41 33.63 18.52
N PHE A 271 19.86 32.45 18.78
CA PHE A 271 20.56 31.35 19.45
C PHE A 271 20.96 30.23 18.50
N GLU A 272 20.72 30.36 17.18
CA GLU A 272 20.93 29.28 16.22
C GLU A 272 22.40 28.82 16.18
N GLU A 273 23.35 29.75 16.11
CA GLU A 273 24.78 29.42 16.06
C GLU A 273 25.26 28.76 17.35
N SER A 274 24.84 29.29 18.50
CA SER A 274 25.16 28.73 19.82
C SER A 274 24.58 27.32 19.97
N ARG A 275 23.30 27.14 19.61
CA ARG A 275 22.63 25.83 19.64
C ARG A 275 23.31 24.85 18.71
N ARG A 276 23.67 25.27 17.49
CA ARG A 276 24.40 24.45 16.51
C ARG A 276 25.70 23.90 17.09
N LYS A 277 26.53 24.76 17.71
CA LYS A 277 27.78 24.34 18.36
C LYS A 277 27.54 23.30 19.46
N VAL A 278 26.54 23.52 20.31
CA VAL A 278 26.20 22.56 21.39
C VAL A 278 25.77 21.21 20.82
N LEU A 279 24.85 21.21 19.85
CA LEU A 279 24.33 19.96 19.27
C LEU A 279 25.40 19.21 18.47
N THR A 280 26.24 19.92 17.71
CA THR A 280 27.40 19.32 17.03
C THR A 280 28.36 18.71 18.04
N GLY A 281 28.66 19.39 19.14
CA GLY A 281 29.50 18.83 20.22
C GLY A 281 28.92 17.56 20.84
N ILE A 282 27.59 17.49 21.04
CA ILE A 282 26.93 16.26 21.51
C ILE A 282 27.10 15.12 20.50
N ILE A 283 26.91 15.40 19.22
CA ILE A 283 27.08 14.41 18.15
C ILE A 283 28.52 13.91 18.12
N GLU A 284 29.51 14.79 18.08
CA GLU A 284 30.91 14.44 17.90
C GLU A 284 31.51 13.74 19.12
N VAL A 285 31.21 14.24 20.33
CA VAL A 285 31.82 13.71 21.57
C VAL A 285 31.15 12.42 22.01
N TYR A 286 29.81 12.40 22.01
CA TYR A 286 29.05 11.26 22.54
C TYR A 286 28.58 10.34 21.42
N LEU A 287 27.74 10.82 20.50
CA LEU A 287 27.01 9.93 19.61
C LEU A 287 27.92 9.21 18.61
N GLN A 288 28.84 9.94 17.97
CA GLN A 288 29.74 9.41 16.95
C GLN A 288 30.73 8.38 17.53
N ASN A 289 31.15 8.56 18.78
CA ASN A 289 32.16 7.71 19.44
C ASN A 289 31.56 6.54 20.21
N LEU A 290 30.35 6.70 20.75
CA LEU A 290 29.73 5.72 21.65
C LEU A 290 28.68 4.84 20.96
N LEU A 291 28.35 5.11 19.70
CA LEU A 291 27.39 4.32 18.94
C LEU A 291 28.09 3.41 17.91
N ASP A 292 27.50 2.24 17.71
CA ASP A 292 27.56 1.53 16.44
C ASP A 292 26.51 2.08 15.50
N ILE A 293 26.95 2.49 14.31
CA ILE A 293 26.11 3.21 13.35
C ILE A 293 26.06 2.38 12.08
N GLN A 294 24.90 1.80 11.80
CA GLN A 294 24.60 1.19 10.52
C GLN A 294 23.81 2.19 9.68
N PRO A 295 24.31 2.62 8.51
CA PRO A 295 23.58 3.48 7.59
C PRO A 295 22.29 2.84 7.10
N ALA A 296 21.34 3.67 6.65
CA ALA A 296 20.20 3.17 5.92
C ALA A 296 20.62 2.57 4.58
N THR A 297 19.88 1.57 4.10
CA THR A 297 20.09 1.00 2.76
C THR A 297 18.77 0.83 2.02
N THR A 298 18.73 1.15 0.74
CA THR A 298 17.59 0.81 -0.12
C THR A 298 18.10 0.05 -1.32
N LEU A 299 17.56 -1.14 -1.57
CA LEU A 299 18.07 -2.08 -2.60
C LEU A 299 19.58 -2.38 -2.45
N GLY A 300 20.07 -2.44 -1.21
CA GLY A 300 21.48 -2.66 -0.91
C GLY A 300 22.39 -1.44 -1.10
N ILE A 301 21.85 -0.28 -1.47
CA ILE A 301 22.62 0.95 -1.67
C ILE A 301 22.57 1.78 -0.38
N PRO A 302 23.70 2.06 0.29
CA PRO A 302 23.72 2.91 1.48
C PRO A 302 23.45 4.37 1.12
N HIS A 303 22.69 5.07 1.96
CA HIS A 303 22.34 6.46 1.68
C HIS A 303 22.14 7.33 2.92
N ASN A 304 22.21 8.64 2.71
CA ASN A 304 21.97 9.66 3.72
C ASN A 304 20.49 9.66 4.15
N SER A 305 20.25 9.46 5.44
CA SER A 305 18.91 9.37 6.01
C SER A 305 18.78 10.15 7.32
N VAL A 306 17.59 10.67 7.56
CA VAL A 306 17.28 11.41 8.78
C VAL A 306 16.87 10.47 9.92
N VAL A 307 17.31 10.79 11.14
CA VAL A 307 16.87 10.18 12.39
C VAL A 307 16.53 11.30 13.37
N TYR A 308 15.45 11.15 14.12
CA TYR A 308 15.02 12.12 15.13
C TYR A 308 15.43 11.64 16.52
N LEU A 309 15.99 12.55 17.30
CA LEU A 309 16.56 12.25 18.60
C LEU A 309 15.91 13.09 19.71
N SER A 310 15.77 12.45 20.86
CA SER A 310 15.50 13.07 22.16
C SER A 310 16.63 12.67 23.09
N VAL A 311 17.56 13.59 23.33
CA VAL A 311 18.82 13.32 24.03
C VAL A 311 18.81 14.00 25.39
N ARG A 312 19.02 13.21 26.44
CA ARG A 312 19.14 13.66 27.82
C ARG A 312 20.54 13.38 28.37
N GLY A 313 21.24 14.41 28.81
CA GLY A 313 22.45 14.27 29.61
C GLY A 313 22.10 14.25 31.10
N ARG A 314 22.72 13.35 31.87
CA ARG A 314 22.65 13.33 33.33
C ARG A 314 24.04 13.50 33.91
N MET A 315 24.20 14.52 34.75
CA MET A 315 25.39 14.69 35.55
C MET A 315 25.26 13.77 36.76
N ASP A 316 25.86 12.59 36.67
CA ASP A 316 25.92 11.70 37.82
C ASP A 316 26.83 12.34 38.86
N LYS A 317 26.29 12.65 40.04
CA LYS A 317 27.10 13.06 41.18
C LYS A 317 27.89 11.82 41.62
N THR A 318 29.20 11.82 41.33
CA THR A 318 30.16 11.01 42.11
C THR A 318 30.06 11.36 43.59
#